data_AF-A0A956KSB5-F1
#
_entry.id   AF-A0A956KSB5-F1
#
_cell.length_a   1.000
_cell.length_b   1.000
_cell.length_c   1.000
_cell.angle_alpha   90.00
_cell.angle_beta   90.00
_cell.angle_gamma   90.00
#
_symmetry.space_group_name_H-M   'P 1'
#
loop_
_entity.id
_entity.type
_entity.pdbx_description
1 polymer ?
#
loop_
_entity_poly.entity_id
_entity_poly.type
_entity_poly.pdbx_seq_one_letter_code
_entity_poly.pdbx_strand_id
1 'polypeptide(L)'
;MDRAPWVLAFALVGLACRHQDDGDDDFGEDDLAGVETPASEHPPMASCPADAPTLGIADGTAVDRVALNWDSNGAESYVDDYLYFMVPDDILSLMIAVEHDAELTSVNSMVLDNQVYIDMLGAFGEAPFWHWPVAVASVAMPISENTLPRGGCLVLDPVAYADLAGESGTLHIVSRRGPSVPTLIDVNVYLVGDTQIPQADIDAALAHMDELYQNGGSAALGQVTFETIDWPDPFVDSEGPEA
;
A
#
# COMPACT_ATOMS: atom_id res chain seq x y z
N MET A 1 4.67 -7.11 -35.08
CA MET A 1 3.60 -7.25 -34.08
C MET A 1 4.28 -7.03 -32.76
N ASP A 2 4.34 -5.75 -32.41
CA ASP A 2 5.17 -5.19 -31.37
C ASP A 2 4.48 -5.37 -30.01
N ARG A 3 5.23 -5.85 -29.02
CA ARG A 3 4.91 -5.71 -27.62
C ARG A 3 6.10 -5.02 -26.96
N ALA A 4 5.87 -3.79 -26.51
CA ALA A 4 6.81 -3.04 -25.71
C ALA A 4 6.96 -3.70 -24.32
N PRO A 5 8.17 -3.98 -23.84
CA PRO A 5 8.40 -4.26 -22.43
C PRO A 5 8.37 -2.94 -21.66
N TRP A 6 7.65 -2.93 -20.55
CA TRP A 6 7.63 -1.82 -19.60
C TRP A 6 8.96 -1.81 -18.86
N VAL A 7 9.68 -0.68 -18.93
CA VAL A 7 10.93 -0.46 -18.23
C VAL A 7 10.59 0.03 -16.82
N LEU A 8 10.79 -0.80 -15.80
CA LEU A 8 11.02 -0.30 -14.45
C LEU A 8 12.53 -0.15 -14.26
N ALA A 9 13.00 1.08 -14.21
CA ALA A 9 14.34 1.41 -13.74
C ALA A 9 14.27 1.55 -12.22
N PHE A 10 14.88 0.61 -11.48
CA PHE A 10 15.21 0.83 -10.08
C PHE A 10 16.62 1.42 -10.02
N ALA A 11 16.70 2.71 -9.77
CA ALA A 11 17.93 3.31 -9.29
C ALA A 11 18.06 2.96 -7.79
N LEU A 12 18.95 2.03 -7.46
CA LEU A 12 19.46 1.89 -6.09
C LEU A 12 20.38 3.09 -5.82
N VAL A 13 19.78 4.26 -5.62
CA VAL A 13 20.48 5.41 -5.04
C VAL A 13 20.36 5.28 -3.54
N GLY A 14 21.45 4.90 -2.89
CA GLY A 14 21.65 5.20 -1.48
C GLY A 14 21.68 6.72 -1.32
N LEU A 15 20.51 7.34 -1.18
CA LEU A 15 20.37 8.73 -0.75
C LEU A 15 20.77 8.82 0.72
N ALA A 16 22.08 8.90 0.97
CA ALA A 16 22.57 9.65 2.12
C ALA A 16 22.38 11.15 1.81
N CYS A 17 21.12 11.60 1.80
CA CYS A 17 20.83 13.03 1.84
C CYS A 17 21.38 13.59 3.15
N ARG A 18 22.22 14.61 3.05
CA ARG A 18 22.69 15.38 4.18
C ARG A 18 21.48 16.05 4.82
N HIS A 19 21.05 15.57 5.99
CA HIS A 19 19.97 16.17 6.76
C HIS A 19 20.38 17.61 7.11
N GLN A 20 19.81 18.56 6.38
CA GLN A 20 19.83 19.98 6.71
C GLN A 20 18.68 20.14 7.71
N ASP A 21 19.05 20.29 8.97
CA ASP A 21 18.16 20.48 10.11
C ASP A 21 17.56 21.90 10.01
N ASP A 22 16.59 22.06 9.12
CA ASP A 22 15.82 23.29 8.96
C ASP A 22 14.67 23.21 9.96
N GLY A 23 14.94 23.73 11.17
CA GLY A 23 13.95 23.84 12.22
C GLY A 23 12.73 24.67 11.83
N ASP A 24 11.67 24.43 12.61
CA ASP A 24 10.36 25.11 12.66
C ASP A 24 9.25 24.54 11.78
N ASP A 25 8.83 23.30 12.09
CA ASP A 25 7.52 22.77 11.76
C ASP A 25 6.76 22.49 13.07
N ASP A 26 6.40 23.57 13.79
CA ASP A 26 5.41 23.56 14.86
C ASP A 26 4.02 23.34 14.22
N PHE A 27 3.79 22.16 13.64
CA PHE A 27 2.44 21.62 13.52
C PHE A 27 2.01 21.33 14.93
N GLY A 28 1.06 22.11 15.44
CA GLY A 28 0.51 21.89 16.77
C GLY A 28 0.21 20.40 16.96
N GLU A 29 0.88 19.80 17.94
CA GLU A 29 0.65 18.45 18.46
C GLU A 29 -0.75 18.38 19.12
N ASP A 30 -1.79 18.84 18.42
CA ASP A 30 -3.16 18.52 18.78
C ASP A 30 -3.37 17.06 18.33
N ASP A 31 -3.11 16.16 19.29
CA ASP A 31 -3.27 14.70 19.28
C ASP A 31 -4.37 14.21 18.31
N LEU A 32 -4.03 13.98 17.04
CA LEU A 32 -4.89 13.24 16.14
C LEU A 32 -4.90 11.79 16.63
N ALA A 33 -6.01 11.38 17.24
CA ALA A 33 -6.25 10.01 17.67
C ALA A 33 -7.19 9.29 16.70
N GLY A 34 -7.29 7.96 16.80
CA GLY A 34 -8.34 7.22 16.10
C GLY A 34 -9.73 7.76 16.46
N VAL A 35 -10.60 7.90 15.46
CA VAL A 35 -11.91 8.53 15.63
C VAL A 35 -12.83 7.57 16.39
N GLU A 36 -13.53 8.05 17.42
CA GLU A 36 -14.61 7.26 18.04
C GLU A 36 -15.81 7.20 17.07
N THR A 37 -15.95 6.06 16.38
CA THR A 37 -17.05 5.78 15.44
C THR A 37 -18.08 4.87 16.11
N PRO A 38 -19.33 4.80 15.61
CA PRO A 38 -20.29 3.81 16.13
C PRO A 38 -19.75 2.37 16.02
N ALA A 39 -19.00 2.06 14.96
CA ALA A 39 -18.33 0.78 14.78
C ALA A 39 -17.34 0.46 15.91
N SER A 40 -16.63 1.47 16.46
CA SER A 40 -15.68 1.31 17.56
C SER A 40 -16.32 0.83 18.88
N GLU A 41 -17.64 0.94 19.03
CA GLU A 41 -18.36 0.54 20.24
C GLU A 41 -18.55 -0.98 20.37
N HIS A 42 -18.25 -1.74 19.32
CA HIS A 42 -18.41 -3.20 19.31
C HIS A 42 -17.37 -3.89 18.42
N PRO A 43 -17.01 -5.15 18.70
CA PRO A 43 -16.15 -5.90 17.79
C PRO A 43 -16.87 -6.15 16.45
N PRO A 44 -16.11 -6.28 15.35
CA PRO A 44 -16.68 -6.67 14.07
C PRO A 44 -17.20 -8.11 14.10
N MET A 45 -18.12 -8.44 13.18
CA MET A 45 -18.64 -9.80 13.06
C MET A 45 -17.54 -10.81 12.70
N ALA A 46 -17.55 -11.97 13.35
CA ALA A 46 -16.58 -13.05 13.09
C ALA A 46 -16.69 -13.69 11.69
N SER A 47 -17.77 -13.38 10.97
CA SER A 47 -18.03 -13.81 9.60
C SER A 47 -18.77 -12.70 8.88
N CYS A 48 -18.58 -12.59 7.57
CA CYS A 48 -19.29 -11.60 6.79
C CYS A 48 -20.81 -11.79 6.84
N PRO A 49 -21.58 -10.69 6.85
CA PRO A 49 -23.00 -10.70 6.56
C PRO A 49 -23.31 -11.48 5.27
N ALA A 50 -24.48 -12.12 5.23
CA ALA A 50 -24.87 -12.96 4.09
C ALA A 50 -25.03 -12.18 2.78
N ASP A 51 -25.21 -10.86 2.87
CA ASP A 51 -25.35 -9.91 1.78
C ASP A 51 -24.07 -9.11 1.49
N ALA A 52 -22.94 -9.43 2.15
CA ALA A 52 -21.68 -8.75 1.89
C ALA A 52 -21.25 -8.95 0.42
N PRO A 53 -20.92 -7.87 -0.31
CA PRO A 53 -20.46 -7.95 -1.69
C PRO A 53 -19.16 -8.76 -1.80
N THR A 54 -19.06 -9.56 -2.85
CA THR A 54 -17.82 -10.30 -3.16
C THR A 54 -16.89 -9.45 -4.01
N LEU A 55 -15.62 -9.36 -3.60
CA LEU A 55 -14.62 -8.55 -4.28
C LEU A 55 -14.06 -9.25 -5.51
N GLY A 56 -13.80 -8.44 -6.55
CA GLY A 56 -13.02 -8.86 -7.69
C GLY A 56 -13.70 -9.80 -8.67
N ILE A 57 -12.99 -10.07 -9.75
CA ILE A 57 -13.38 -10.98 -10.83
C ILE A 57 -12.39 -12.14 -10.82
N ALA A 58 -12.89 -13.38 -10.98
CA ALA A 58 -12.03 -14.55 -11.07
C ALA A 58 -10.99 -14.38 -12.19
N ASP A 59 -9.75 -14.80 -11.92
CA ASP A 59 -8.62 -14.74 -12.85
C ASP A 59 -8.34 -13.34 -13.45
N GLY A 60 -8.58 -12.27 -12.69
CA GLY A 60 -8.39 -10.91 -13.17
C GLY A 60 -8.18 -9.86 -12.09
N THR A 61 -8.00 -8.61 -12.54
CA THR A 61 -7.95 -7.42 -11.68
C THR A 61 -9.27 -6.67 -11.77
N ALA A 62 -9.81 -6.26 -10.62
CA ALA A 62 -10.98 -5.39 -10.54
C ALA A 62 -10.68 -4.13 -9.73
N VAL A 63 -11.50 -3.11 -9.95
CA VAL A 63 -11.58 -1.92 -9.10
C VAL A 63 -13.03 -1.75 -8.69
N ASP A 64 -13.33 -2.13 -7.45
CA ASP A 64 -14.62 -1.93 -6.81
C ASP A 64 -14.64 -0.52 -6.19
N ARG A 65 -15.73 0.22 -6.40
CA ARG A 65 -15.93 1.57 -5.85
C ARG A 65 -17.21 1.58 -5.02
N VAL A 66 -17.08 2.00 -3.78
CA VAL A 66 -18.18 2.08 -2.82
C VAL A 66 -18.32 3.52 -2.37
N ALA A 67 -19.55 4.04 -2.45
CA ALA A 67 -19.85 5.36 -1.91
C ALA A 67 -19.83 5.31 -0.38
N LEU A 68 -19.13 6.24 0.23
CA LEU A 68 -19.10 6.44 1.68
C LEU A 68 -20.05 7.59 1.99
N ASN A 69 -21.20 7.29 2.60
CA ASN A 69 -22.10 8.32 3.07
C ASN A 69 -21.62 8.76 4.44
N TRP A 70 -21.13 9.99 4.53
CA TRP A 70 -20.51 10.49 5.74
C TRP A 70 -21.56 11.00 6.73
N ASP A 71 -21.50 10.46 7.93
CA ASP A 71 -22.02 11.06 9.15
C ASP A 71 -20.87 11.75 9.89
N SER A 72 -21.18 12.65 10.83
CA SER A 72 -20.17 13.41 11.55
C SER A 72 -20.54 13.64 13.01
N ASN A 73 -19.50 13.75 13.84
CA ASN A 73 -19.57 14.24 15.22
C ASN A 73 -19.34 15.76 15.34
N GLY A 74 -19.18 16.47 14.21
CA GLY A 74 -18.89 17.91 14.11
C GLY A 74 -17.40 18.28 14.00
N ALA A 75 -16.49 17.29 13.98
CA ALA A 75 -15.06 17.49 13.76
C ALA A 75 -14.50 16.46 12.77
N GLU A 76 -14.86 15.19 12.95
CA GLU A 76 -14.52 14.09 12.06
C GLU A 76 -15.76 13.48 11.43
N SER A 77 -15.56 12.72 10.36
CA SER A 77 -16.61 12.01 9.65
C SER A 77 -16.32 10.52 9.55
N TYR A 78 -17.38 9.74 9.55
CA TYR A 78 -17.36 8.29 9.60
C TYR A 78 -18.59 7.72 8.89
N VAL A 79 -18.61 6.41 8.70
CA VAL A 79 -19.80 5.68 8.24
C VAL A 79 -20.53 5.07 9.44
N ASP A 80 -21.83 4.80 9.28
CA ASP A 80 -22.72 4.32 10.35
C ASP A 80 -22.22 3.06 11.10
N ASP A 81 -21.59 2.12 10.41
CA ASP A 81 -21.06 0.86 10.96
C ASP A 81 -19.98 0.32 10.01
N TYR A 82 -19.29 -0.73 10.42
CA TYR A 82 -18.29 -1.44 9.62
C TYR A 82 -18.79 -1.78 8.21
N LEU A 83 -17.92 -1.59 7.23
CA LEU A 83 -18.13 -2.06 5.87
C LEU A 83 -17.58 -3.48 5.72
N TYR A 84 -18.41 -4.39 5.20
CA TYR A 84 -18.06 -5.80 5.05
C TYR A 84 -17.93 -6.20 3.59
N PHE A 85 -16.88 -6.94 3.25
CA PHE A 85 -16.61 -7.45 1.92
C PHE A 85 -16.13 -8.90 1.96
N MET A 86 -16.68 -9.74 1.09
CA MET A 86 -16.21 -11.11 0.93
C MET A 86 -14.99 -11.15 0.02
N VAL A 87 -13.86 -11.60 0.56
CA VAL A 87 -12.60 -11.83 -0.16
C VAL A 87 -12.55 -13.29 -0.59
N PRO A 88 -12.50 -13.59 -1.89
CA PRO A 88 -12.34 -14.96 -2.37
C PRO A 88 -10.99 -15.60 -2.02
N ASP A 89 -10.95 -16.93 -1.86
CA ASP A 89 -9.74 -17.69 -1.52
C ASP A 89 -8.61 -17.59 -2.57
N ASP A 90 -8.94 -17.23 -3.80
CA ASP A 90 -7.99 -17.04 -4.91
C ASP A 90 -7.44 -15.60 -4.99
N ILE A 91 -7.55 -14.83 -3.91
CA ILE A 91 -6.98 -13.48 -3.84
C ILE A 91 -5.44 -13.52 -3.85
N LEU A 92 -4.82 -12.64 -4.63
CA LEU A 92 -3.37 -12.48 -4.73
C LEU A 92 -2.88 -11.17 -4.13
N SER A 93 -3.66 -10.10 -4.30
CA SER A 93 -3.34 -8.79 -3.76
C SER A 93 -4.61 -7.96 -3.59
N LEU A 94 -4.59 -7.08 -2.58
CA LEU A 94 -5.65 -6.13 -2.28
C LEU A 94 -5.01 -4.76 -2.07
N MET A 95 -5.56 -3.73 -2.70
CA MET A 95 -5.29 -2.34 -2.35
C MET A 95 -6.60 -1.67 -1.97
N ILE A 96 -6.58 -0.97 -0.85
CA ILE A 96 -7.70 -0.24 -0.31
C ILE A 96 -7.29 1.23 -0.31
N ALA A 97 -8.16 2.13 -0.75
CA ALA A 97 -7.96 3.56 -0.65
C ALA A 97 -9.26 4.26 -0.28
N VAL A 98 -9.20 5.12 0.74
CA VAL A 98 -10.28 6.01 1.15
C VAL A 98 -9.95 7.40 0.63
N GLU A 99 -10.91 8.06 0.00
CA GLU A 99 -10.71 9.38 -0.59
C GLU A 99 -11.94 10.26 -0.36
N HIS A 100 -11.69 11.53 -0.06
CA HIS A 100 -12.68 12.61 -0.12
C HIS A 100 -12.00 13.92 -0.56
N ASP A 101 -11.93 14.15 -1.87
CA ASP A 101 -11.29 15.33 -2.47
C ASP A 101 -9.91 15.65 -1.87
N ALA A 102 -9.78 16.78 -1.16
CA ALA A 102 -8.52 17.22 -0.55
C ALA A 102 -8.46 16.96 0.97
N GLU A 103 -9.50 16.37 1.55
CA GLU A 103 -9.61 16.16 2.99
C GLU A 103 -8.78 14.97 3.44
N LEU A 104 -8.26 15.05 4.66
CA LEU A 104 -7.47 13.97 5.22
C LEU A 104 -8.38 12.80 5.62
N THR A 105 -8.01 11.60 5.18
CA THR A 105 -8.73 10.35 5.44
C THR A 105 -7.83 9.37 6.19
N SER A 106 -8.45 8.34 6.78
CA SER A 106 -7.77 7.19 7.40
C SER A 106 -8.66 5.94 7.37
N VAL A 107 -8.08 4.81 7.77
CA VAL A 107 -8.78 3.57 8.08
C VAL A 107 -8.56 3.29 9.56
N ASN A 108 -9.58 3.52 10.40
CA ASN A 108 -9.50 3.30 11.84
C ASN A 108 -9.25 1.84 12.19
N SER A 109 -9.93 0.94 11.49
CA SER A 109 -9.83 -0.50 11.72
C SER A 109 -9.88 -1.26 10.40
N MET A 110 -9.02 -2.26 10.29
CA MET A 110 -9.02 -3.21 9.20
C MET A 110 -8.82 -4.62 9.74
N VAL A 111 -9.79 -5.48 9.47
CA VAL A 111 -9.74 -6.90 9.82
C VAL A 111 -9.93 -7.72 8.55
N LEU A 112 -9.10 -8.73 8.34
CA LEU A 112 -9.27 -9.71 7.26
C LEU A 112 -9.20 -11.12 7.84
N ASP A 113 -10.25 -11.91 7.64
CA ASP A 113 -10.37 -13.29 8.14
C ASP A 113 -10.06 -13.39 9.65
N ASN A 114 -10.67 -12.52 10.44
CA ASN A 114 -10.48 -12.39 11.90
C ASN A 114 -9.05 -12.02 12.35
N GLN A 115 -8.15 -11.70 11.43
CA GLN A 115 -6.84 -11.13 11.73
C GLN A 115 -6.93 -9.59 11.66
N VAL A 116 -6.55 -8.94 12.74
CA VAL A 116 -6.47 -7.48 12.81
C VAL A 116 -5.18 -7.02 12.12
N TYR A 117 -5.32 -6.15 11.12
CA TYR A 117 -4.21 -5.54 10.40
C TYR A 117 -4.01 -4.09 10.82
N ILE A 118 -5.11 -3.38 11.08
CA ILE A 118 -5.11 -1.99 11.53
C ILE A 118 -6.07 -1.87 12.71
N ASP A 119 -5.59 -1.24 13.78
CA ASP A 119 -6.35 -0.88 14.98
C ASP A 119 -5.81 0.45 15.49
N MET A 120 -6.50 1.55 15.15
CA MET A 120 -6.03 2.91 15.40
C MET A 120 -6.73 3.59 16.57
N LEU A 121 -7.68 2.92 17.24
CA LEU A 121 -8.34 3.45 18.43
C LEU A 121 -7.30 3.64 19.56
N GLY A 122 -6.81 4.88 19.70
CA GLY A 122 -5.79 5.25 20.68
C GLY A 122 -4.34 4.92 20.33
N ALA A 123 -4.02 4.56 19.08
CA ALA A 123 -2.68 4.14 18.65
C ALA A 123 -2.14 4.94 17.44
N PHE A 124 -2.70 6.13 17.21
CA PHE A 124 -2.32 6.99 16.10
C PHE A 124 -0.87 7.48 16.28
N GLY A 125 -0.05 7.37 15.24
CA GLY A 125 1.38 7.67 15.36
C GLY A 125 2.17 6.73 16.29
N GLU A 126 1.63 5.57 16.69
CA GLU A 126 2.40 4.61 17.49
C GLU A 126 3.10 3.55 16.61
N ALA A 127 4.23 3.03 17.11
CA ALA A 127 4.95 1.92 16.46
C ALA A 127 4.06 0.65 16.38
N PRO A 128 4.23 -0.24 15.39
CA PRO A 128 5.35 -0.33 14.45
C PRO A 128 5.17 0.41 13.12
N PHE A 129 3.99 0.95 12.85
CA PHE A 129 3.70 1.71 11.63
C PHE A 129 3.10 3.05 12.05
N TRP A 130 3.81 4.14 11.79
CA TRP A 130 3.32 5.48 12.02
C TRP A 130 2.23 5.76 10.99
N HIS A 131 0.97 5.61 11.37
CA HIS A 131 -0.17 5.93 10.51
C HIS A 131 -0.49 7.42 10.69
N TRP A 132 -0.62 8.15 9.59
CA TRP A 132 -0.96 9.58 9.55
C TRP A 132 -2.14 9.81 8.62
N PRO A 133 -3.03 10.77 8.88
CA PRO A 133 -4.14 11.02 7.99
C PRO A 133 -3.54 11.64 6.74
N VAL A 134 -3.99 11.18 5.59
CA VAL A 134 -3.49 11.65 4.30
C VAL A 134 -4.68 11.88 3.38
N ALA A 135 -4.53 12.70 2.36
CA ALA A 135 -5.62 12.98 1.42
C ALA A 135 -6.23 11.69 0.82
N VAL A 136 -5.40 10.66 0.65
CA VAL A 136 -5.83 9.32 0.23
C VAL A 136 -5.20 8.27 1.12
N ALA A 137 -5.91 7.86 2.18
CA ALA A 137 -5.44 6.80 3.05
C ALA A 137 -5.49 5.48 2.30
N SER A 138 -4.35 4.79 2.21
CA SER A 138 -4.26 3.55 1.45
C SER A 138 -3.51 2.44 2.18
N VAL A 139 -3.97 1.21 1.93
CA VAL A 139 -3.39 -0.02 2.44
C VAL A 139 -3.21 -0.96 1.27
N ALA A 140 -1.99 -1.42 1.02
CA ALA A 140 -1.70 -2.38 -0.04
C ALA A 140 -1.17 -3.68 0.57
N MET A 141 -1.75 -4.81 0.17
CA MET A 141 -1.36 -6.16 0.58
C MET A 141 -1.01 -7.03 -0.64
N PRO A 142 0.04 -7.88 -0.56
CA PRO A 142 0.95 -8.03 0.59
C PRO A 142 1.95 -6.86 0.73
N ILE A 143 2.29 -6.52 1.97
CA ILE A 143 3.46 -5.70 2.36
C ILE A 143 4.69 -6.60 2.56
N SER A 144 4.46 -7.78 3.12
CA SER A 144 5.40 -8.89 3.36
C SER A 144 4.68 -10.23 3.24
N GLU A 145 5.41 -11.36 3.30
CA GLU A 145 4.81 -12.70 3.25
C GLU A 145 3.70 -12.90 4.29
N ASN A 146 3.90 -12.35 5.49
CA ASN A 146 2.98 -12.48 6.62
C ASN A 146 1.67 -11.71 6.43
N THR A 147 1.62 -10.85 5.41
CA THR A 147 0.45 -10.02 5.06
C THR A 147 -0.15 -10.42 3.71
N LEU A 148 0.23 -11.58 3.17
CA LEU A 148 -0.47 -12.17 2.05
C LEU A 148 -1.97 -12.24 2.36
N PRO A 149 -2.83 -11.60 1.54
CA PRO A 149 -4.25 -11.62 1.80
C PRO A 149 -4.76 -13.06 1.69
N ARG A 150 -5.65 -13.42 2.60
CA ARG A 150 -6.35 -14.71 2.58
C ARG A 150 -7.81 -14.48 2.22
N GLY A 151 -8.45 -15.51 1.68
CA GLY A 151 -9.90 -15.51 1.56
C GLY A 151 -10.56 -15.41 2.93
N GLY A 152 -11.74 -14.79 2.97
CA GLY A 152 -12.46 -14.55 4.20
C GLY A 152 -13.21 -13.24 4.20
N CYS A 153 -13.48 -12.73 5.39
CA CYS A 153 -14.23 -11.49 5.56
C CYS A 153 -13.28 -10.30 5.75
N LEU A 154 -13.33 -9.33 4.85
CA LEU A 154 -12.70 -8.02 5.00
C LEU A 154 -13.69 -7.08 5.70
N VAL A 155 -13.20 -6.41 6.73
CA VAL A 155 -13.94 -5.43 7.52
C VAL A 155 -13.15 -4.13 7.54
N LEU A 156 -13.82 -3.01 7.31
CA LEU A 156 -13.23 -1.67 7.26
C LEU A 156 -14.04 -0.66 8.06
N ASP A 157 -13.34 0.22 8.77
CA ASP A 157 -13.88 1.43 9.40
C ASP A 157 -13.17 2.67 8.83
N PRO A 158 -13.64 3.21 7.69
CA PRO A 158 -13.04 4.39 7.06
C PRO A 158 -13.48 5.68 7.77
N VAL A 159 -12.57 6.65 7.86
CA VAL A 159 -12.82 7.95 8.51
C VAL A 159 -12.21 9.11 7.72
N ALA A 160 -12.73 10.31 7.96
CA ALA A 160 -12.17 11.56 7.47
C ALA A 160 -12.04 12.58 8.62
N TYR A 161 -10.99 13.39 8.60
CA TYR A 161 -10.68 14.37 9.65
C TYR A 161 -11.26 15.76 9.31
N ALA A 162 -12.54 15.77 8.96
CA ALA A 162 -13.35 16.96 8.69
C ALA A 162 -14.83 16.65 8.94
N ASP A 163 -15.65 17.68 9.20
CA ASP A 163 -17.12 17.56 9.21
C ASP A 163 -17.66 17.59 7.77
N LEU A 164 -18.03 16.41 7.28
CA LEU A 164 -18.49 16.13 5.92
C LEU A 164 -19.92 15.57 5.93
N ALA A 165 -20.70 15.87 6.98
CA ALA A 165 -22.04 15.33 7.14
C ALA A 165 -22.93 15.57 5.91
N GLY A 166 -23.45 14.48 5.33
CA GLY A 166 -24.30 14.53 4.16
C GLY A 166 -23.56 14.66 2.82
N GLU A 167 -22.23 14.69 2.82
CA GLU A 167 -21.41 14.52 1.63
C GLU A 167 -21.12 13.03 1.36
N SER A 168 -20.46 12.76 0.23
CA SER A 168 -20.10 11.40 -0.15
C SER A 168 -18.64 11.29 -0.55
N GLY A 169 -17.89 10.46 0.19
CA GLY A 169 -16.55 10.03 -0.18
C GLY A 169 -16.57 8.77 -1.03
N THR A 170 -15.39 8.27 -1.37
CA THR A 170 -15.24 7.02 -2.12
C THR A 170 -14.24 6.08 -1.45
N LEU A 171 -14.65 4.83 -1.28
CA LEU A 171 -13.78 3.70 -0.99
C LEU A 171 -13.46 2.98 -2.29
N HIS A 172 -12.18 2.91 -2.62
CA HIS A 172 -11.63 2.16 -3.74
C HIS A 172 -11.03 0.86 -3.22
N ILE A 173 -11.45 -0.27 -3.79
CA ILE A 173 -10.85 -1.57 -3.51
C ILE A 173 -10.37 -2.16 -4.84
N VAL A 174 -9.05 -2.23 -5.01
CA VAL A 174 -8.43 -2.93 -6.13
C VAL A 174 -8.10 -4.34 -5.68
N SER A 175 -8.65 -5.33 -6.37
CA SER A 175 -8.40 -6.73 -6.09
C SER A 175 -7.78 -7.41 -7.31
N ARG A 176 -6.82 -8.30 -7.08
CA ARG A 176 -6.29 -9.19 -8.11
C ARG A 176 -6.51 -10.62 -7.66
N ARG A 177 -7.23 -11.39 -8.47
CA ARG A 177 -7.57 -12.78 -8.21
C ARG A 177 -7.01 -13.69 -9.29
N GLY A 178 -6.76 -14.93 -8.92
CA GLY A 178 -6.38 -15.98 -9.84
C GLY A 178 -5.43 -16.98 -9.20
N PRO A 179 -4.90 -17.92 -9.99
CA PRO A 179 -3.86 -18.80 -9.49
C PRO A 179 -2.68 -17.95 -9.03
N SER A 180 -2.06 -18.32 -7.89
CA SER A 180 -0.73 -17.83 -7.56
C SER A 180 0.21 -18.35 -8.66
N VAL A 181 0.47 -17.49 -9.64
CA VAL A 181 1.45 -17.70 -10.68
C VAL A 181 2.64 -16.82 -10.36
N PRO A 182 3.85 -17.36 -10.35
CA PRO A 182 5.05 -16.53 -10.38
C PRO A 182 4.95 -15.63 -11.62
N THR A 183 4.68 -14.35 -11.44
CA THR A 183 4.93 -13.35 -12.48
C THR A 183 6.44 -13.16 -12.59
N LEU A 184 6.98 -12.87 -13.77
CA LEU A 184 8.42 -12.62 -13.93
C LEU A 184 8.69 -11.11 -13.86
N ILE A 185 9.65 -10.69 -13.04
CA ILE A 185 10.22 -9.34 -13.08
C ILE A 185 11.57 -9.41 -13.80
N ASP A 186 11.64 -8.82 -14.99
CA ASP A 186 12.92 -8.62 -15.67
C ASP A 186 13.68 -7.47 -15.00
N VAL A 187 14.96 -7.69 -14.71
CA VAL A 187 15.82 -6.73 -13.99
C VAL A 187 16.89 -6.22 -14.93
N ASN A 188 16.99 -4.91 -15.09
CA ASN A 188 18.08 -4.27 -15.84
C ASN A 188 19.08 -3.66 -14.85
N VAL A 189 20.29 -4.19 -14.82
CA VAL A 189 21.39 -3.71 -13.98
C VAL A 189 22.30 -2.83 -14.80
N TYR A 190 22.45 -1.57 -14.38
CA TYR A 190 23.32 -0.59 -15.02
C TYR A 190 24.61 -0.40 -14.24
N LEU A 191 25.75 -0.64 -14.87
CA LEU A 191 27.08 -0.35 -14.34
C LEU A 191 27.55 1.00 -14.88
N VAL A 192 27.78 1.98 -14.00
CA VAL A 192 28.14 3.35 -14.39
C VAL A 192 29.66 3.52 -14.36
N GLY A 193 30.22 4.02 -15.46
CA GLY A 193 31.65 4.36 -15.56
C GLY A 193 32.57 3.15 -15.36
N ASP A 194 33.61 3.31 -14.55
CA ASP A 194 34.58 2.26 -14.21
C ASP A 194 34.27 1.54 -12.88
N THR A 195 33.04 1.68 -12.37
CA THR A 195 32.59 1.02 -11.12
C THR A 195 32.79 -0.49 -11.21
N GLN A 196 33.66 -1.02 -10.34
CA GLN A 196 33.86 -2.46 -10.20
C GLN A 196 33.02 -3.00 -9.03
N ILE A 197 31.86 -3.56 -9.36
CA ILE A 197 31.08 -4.37 -8.42
C ILE A 197 31.43 -5.84 -8.71
N PRO A 198 31.93 -6.60 -7.74
CA PRO A 198 32.16 -8.03 -7.92
C PRO A 198 30.86 -8.73 -8.34
N GLN A 199 30.93 -9.59 -9.37
CA GLN A 199 29.76 -10.35 -9.83
C GLN A 199 29.09 -11.14 -8.69
N ALA A 200 29.88 -11.65 -7.75
CA ALA A 200 29.37 -12.37 -6.58
C ALA A 200 28.46 -11.51 -5.69
N ASP A 201 28.71 -10.20 -5.60
CA ASP A 201 27.90 -9.28 -4.79
C ASP A 201 26.59 -8.94 -5.52
N ILE A 202 26.65 -8.80 -6.85
CA ILE A 202 25.47 -8.67 -7.70
C ILE A 202 24.59 -9.92 -7.61
N ASP A 203 25.18 -11.11 -7.75
CA ASP A 203 24.47 -12.39 -7.68
C ASP A 203 23.84 -12.59 -6.30
N ALA A 204 24.53 -12.21 -5.23
CA ALA A 204 23.99 -12.25 -3.86
C ALA A 204 22.81 -11.29 -3.69
N ALA A 205 22.88 -10.09 -4.25
CA ALA A 205 21.78 -9.12 -4.22
C ALA A 205 20.56 -9.61 -5.02
N LEU A 206 20.77 -10.17 -6.21
CA LEU A 206 19.71 -10.77 -7.03
C LEU A 206 19.07 -11.97 -6.33
N ALA A 207 19.88 -12.85 -5.72
CA ALA A 207 19.38 -13.99 -4.96
C ALA A 207 18.55 -13.54 -3.76
N HIS A 208 18.99 -12.50 -3.04
CA HIS A 208 18.23 -11.95 -1.93
C HIS A 208 16.92 -11.29 -2.38
N MET A 209 16.94 -10.61 -3.53
CA MET A 209 15.74 -10.02 -4.13
C MET A 209 14.74 -11.09 -4.60
N ASP A 210 15.21 -12.16 -5.25
CA ASP A 210 14.38 -13.30 -5.64
C ASP A 210 13.79 -14.02 -4.43
N GLU A 211 14.60 -14.22 -3.38
CA GLU A 211 14.15 -14.75 -2.09
C GLU A 211 13.02 -13.88 -1.54
N LEU A 212 13.24 -12.56 -1.37
CA LEU A 212 12.23 -11.64 -0.84
C LEU A 212 10.90 -11.68 -1.61
N TYR A 213 10.95 -11.71 -2.94
CA TYR A 213 9.73 -11.72 -3.73
C TYR A 213 9.02 -13.08 -3.76
N GLN A 214 9.76 -14.19 -3.86
CA GLN A 214 9.15 -15.52 -3.87
C GLN A 214 8.56 -15.88 -2.50
N ASN A 215 9.29 -15.57 -1.43
CA ASN A 215 8.81 -15.64 -0.07
C ASN A 215 7.52 -14.82 0.08
N GLY A 216 7.51 -13.59 -0.45
CA GLY A 216 6.34 -12.71 -0.46
C GLY A 216 5.15 -13.18 -1.30
N GLY A 217 5.18 -14.37 -1.91
CA GLY A 217 4.15 -14.85 -2.84
C GLY A 217 3.98 -13.97 -4.07
N SER A 218 5.01 -13.18 -4.38
CA SER A 218 5.04 -12.20 -5.45
C SER A 218 5.71 -12.78 -6.70
N ALA A 219 6.24 -11.91 -7.56
CA ALA A 219 6.92 -12.28 -8.79
C ALA A 219 8.27 -12.97 -8.56
N ALA A 220 8.60 -13.99 -9.35
CA ALA A 220 9.97 -14.47 -9.44
C ALA A 220 10.80 -13.52 -10.31
N LEU A 221 12.13 -13.52 -10.13
CA LEU A 221 12.99 -12.81 -11.08
C LEU A 221 12.98 -13.53 -12.44
N GLY A 222 12.75 -12.75 -13.48
CA GLY A 222 12.81 -13.15 -14.87
C GLY A 222 14.21 -13.00 -15.44
N GLN A 223 14.31 -12.34 -16.59
CA GLN A 223 15.58 -12.08 -17.23
C GLN A 223 16.33 -10.96 -16.49
N VAL A 224 17.59 -11.21 -16.15
CA VAL A 224 18.51 -10.17 -15.68
C VAL A 224 19.42 -9.76 -16.83
N THR A 225 19.43 -8.47 -17.15
CA THR A 225 20.31 -7.86 -18.16
C THR A 225 21.32 -6.94 -17.50
N PHE A 226 22.52 -6.88 -18.08
CA PHE A 226 23.59 -6.01 -17.63
C PHE A 226 23.95 -5.05 -18.74
N GLU A 227 23.91 -3.76 -18.45
CA GLU A 227 24.31 -2.70 -19.36
C GLU A 227 25.35 -1.81 -18.69
N THR A 228 26.36 -1.40 -19.46
CA THR A 228 27.36 -0.43 -18.98
C THR A 228 27.05 0.93 -19.55
N ILE A 229 26.89 1.92 -18.67
CA ILE A 229 26.74 3.32 -19.05
C ILE A 229 28.14 3.92 -19.07
N ASP A 230 28.56 4.38 -20.25
CA ASP A 230 29.80 5.14 -20.43
C ASP A 230 29.60 6.53 -19.80
N TRP A 231 30.10 6.68 -18.56
CA TRP A 231 30.02 7.91 -17.78
C TRP A 231 31.41 8.25 -17.21
N PRO A 232 31.80 9.53 -17.14
CA PRO A 232 33.14 9.93 -16.70
C PRO A 232 33.47 9.59 -15.24
N ASP A 233 32.46 9.34 -14.42
CA ASP A 233 32.57 9.15 -12.98
C ASP A 233 31.75 7.91 -12.54
N PRO A 234 32.15 7.14 -11.51
CA PRO A 234 31.28 6.13 -10.90
C PRO A 234 30.00 6.71 -10.27
N PHE A 235 29.89 8.03 -10.11
CA PHE A 235 28.72 8.72 -9.58
C PHE A 235 27.99 9.55 -10.64
N VAL A 236 26.65 9.61 -10.53
CA VAL A 236 25.84 10.56 -11.29
C VAL A 236 25.87 11.90 -10.55
N ASP A 237 26.47 12.92 -11.17
CA ASP A 237 26.75 14.22 -10.54
C ASP A 237 25.50 14.97 -10.07
N SER A 238 24.34 14.67 -10.66
CA SER A 238 23.02 15.24 -10.33
C SER A 238 21.91 14.50 -11.08
N GLU A 239 20.73 14.35 -10.47
CA GLU A 239 19.51 14.09 -11.24
C GLU A 239 19.31 15.24 -12.24
N GLY A 240 18.94 14.91 -13.49
CA GLY A 240 18.75 15.91 -14.54
C GLY A 240 17.70 16.96 -14.17
N PRO A 241 17.55 18.05 -14.95
CA PRO A 241 16.46 19.00 -14.71
C PRO A 241 15.14 18.24 -14.72
N GLU A 242 14.34 18.42 -13.66
CA GLU A 242 12.96 17.93 -13.59
C GLU A 242 12.25 18.26 -14.90
N ALA A 243 11.72 17.22 -15.56
CA ALA A 243 11.02 17.34 -16.84
C ALA A 243 9.53 17.65 -16.63
#